data_AF-A0A6P1B9Y8-F1
#
_entry.id   AF-A0A6P1B9Y8-F1
#
_cell.length_a   1.000
_cell.length_b   1.000
_cell.length_c   1.000
_cell.angle_alpha   90.00
_cell.angle_beta   90.00
_cell.angle_gamma   90.00
#
_symmetry.space_group_name_H-M   'P 1'
#
loop_
_entity.id
_entity.type
_entity.pdbx_description
1 polymer ?
#
loop_
_entity_poly.entity_id
_entity_poly.type
_entity_poly.pdbx_seq_one_letter_code
_entity_poly.pdbx_strand_id
1 'polypeptide(L)'
;MTGVTLDAAWAVAGYMPAGGDGQAALVGTAPETVEEPAAASKPKVIVRHDDNGMITAVTLQVEIGMDVLSERYAEMGIPHILYDGEVDIADAWVKDGQVVPKLDVEISGEVRSVKADGEDLLELAVAPAEFDATVVLDGAMVHSEHVTDGKLEFSVDHPGSYAIFVVPAHPYRVRRLDVEAIAP
;
A
#
# COMPACT_ATOMS: atom_id res chain seq x y z
N MET A 1 34.94 27.19 33.08
CA MET A 1 33.86 26.22 32.85
C MET A 1 32.94 26.83 31.80
N THR A 2 33.08 26.36 30.57
CA THR A 2 32.41 26.88 29.37
C THR A 2 31.34 25.90 28.93
N GLY A 3 30.19 26.43 28.51
CA GLY A 3 29.35 25.77 27.50
C GLY A 3 28.01 25.26 27.99
N VAL A 4 26.99 26.12 27.96
CA VAL A 4 25.64 25.71 27.56
C VAL A 4 25.30 26.57 26.35
N THR A 5 25.36 25.98 25.16
CA THR A 5 24.86 26.55 23.92
C THR A 5 23.35 26.31 23.87
N LEU A 6 22.57 27.39 23.93
CA LEU A 6 21.18 27.38 23.51
C LEU A 6 21.14 27.46 21.99
N ASP A 7 20.55 26.44 21.38
CA ASP A 7 20.19 26.37 19.96
C ASP A 7 19.37 27.59 19.54
N ALA A 8 19.92 28.34 18.58
CA ALA A 8 19.17 29.30 17.79
C ALA A 8 19.82 29.41 16.42
N ALA A 9 19.27 28.70 15.42
CA ALA A 9 19.25 29.17 14.05
C ALA A 9 18.31 28.29 13.18
N TRP A 10 17.00 28.48 13.36
CA TRP A 10 16.13 28.52 12.19
C TRP A 10 16.62 29.64 11.28
N ALA A 11 17.39 29.28 10.25
CA ALA A 11 17.68 30.15 9.13
C ALA A 11 16.61 29.91 8.05
N VAL A 12 15.60 30.77 8.02
CA VAL A 12 14.70 30.91 6.89
C VAL A 12 15.50 31.48 5.72
N ALA A 13 15.47 30.80 4.57
CA ALA A 13 16.11 31.29 3.36
C ALA A 13 15.46 32.61 2.91
N GLY A 14 16.24 33.69 2.82
CA GLY A 14 15.83 34.91 2.11
C GLY A 14 15.87 36.25 2.87
N TYR A 15 16.49 36.34 4.05
CA TYR A 15 16.66 37.65 4.72
C TYR A 15 18.12 37.93 5.10
N MET A 16 18.76 38.88 4.42
CA MET A 16 19.99 39.54 4.88
C MET A 16 19.72 41.06 4.99
N PRO A 17 19.87 41.68 6.17
CA PRO A 17 19.80 43.13 6.31
C PRO A 17 21.07 43.78 5.73
N ALA A 18 20.88 44.93 5.09
CA ALA A 18 21.92 45.65 4.36
C ALA A 18 22.97 46.29 5.27
N GLY A 19 24.26 46.09 4.94
CA GLY A 19 25.35 46.95 5.37
C GLY A 19 26.66 46.21 5.63
N GLY A 20 27.71 46.53 4.88
CA GLY A 20 29.09 46.23 5.24
C GLY A 20 29.97 45.82 4.07
N ASP A 21 30.59 46.82 3.43
CA ASP A 21 31.54 46.68 2.32
C ASP A 21 32.75 45.81 2.67
N GLY A 22 33.11 44.91 1.76
CA GLY A 22 34.33 44.09 1.88
C GLY A 22 34.53 43.18 0.67
N GLN A 23 35.11 43.72 -0.40
CA GLN A 23 35.54 42.96 -1.59
C GLN A 23 36.59 41.89 -1.25
N ALA A 24 36.40 40.67 -1.76
CA ALA A 24 37.49 39.73 -1.98
C ALA A 24 37.26 38.88 -3.24
N ALA A 25 38.17 39.07 -4.20
CA ALA A 25 38.69 38.16 -5.23
C ALA A 25 37.73 37.34 -6.14
N LEU A 26 37.72 37.73 -7.41
CA LEU A 26 37.37 36.90 -8.57
C LEU A 26 38.43 35.79 -8.76
N VAL A 27 38.07 34.53 -8.47
CA VAL A 27 38.71 33.34 -9.04
C VAL A 27 37.67 32.21 -9.17
N GLY A 28 37.48 31.71 -10.39
CA GLY A 28 37.21 30.29 -10.62
C GLY A 28 35.76 29.85 -10.81
N THR A 29 35.56 29.12 -11.92
CA THR A 29 34.48 28.16 -12.23
C THR A 29 33.08 28.72 -12.53
N ALA A 30 32.64 28.50 -13.78
CA ALA A 30 31.23 28.54 -14.16
C ALA A 30 30.42 27.66 -13.19
N PRO A 31 29.14 27.99 -12.90
CA PRO A 31 28.32 27.12 -12.08
C PRO A 31 28.24 25.77 -12.80
N GLU A 32 28.87 24.76 -12.22
CA GLU A 32 28.54 23.39 -12.54
C GLU A 32 27.05 23.27 -12.24
N THR A 33 26.26 23.14 -13.30
CA THR A 33 24.96 22.50 -13.20
C THR A 33 25.23 21.15 -12.56
N VAL A 34 24.97 21.06 -11.26
CA VAL A 34 24.81 19.79 -10.59
C VAL A 34 23.66 19.13 -11.34
N GLU A 35 23.99 18.24 -12.27
CA GLU A 35 23.02 17.29 -12.80
C GLU A 35 22.46 16.57 -11.58
N GLU A 36 21.23 16.93 -11.22
CA GLU A 36 20.38 16.11 -10.39
C GLU A 36 20.52 14.68 -10.90
N PRO A 37 20.90 13.70 -10.05
CA PRO A 37 21.15 12.34 -10.52
C PRO A 37 19.92 11.91 -11.30
N ALA A 38 20.12 11.55 -12.57
CA ALA A 38 19.06 11.12 -13.47
C ALA A 38 18.11 10.23 -12.68
N ALA A 39 16.88 10.70 -12.48
CA ALA A 39 15.88 9.98 -11.70
C ALA A 39 15.94 8.52 -12.13
N ALA A 40 16.32 7.64 -11.19
CA ALA A 40 16.60 6.24 -11.51
C ALA A 40 15.46 5.72 -12.40
N SER A 41 15.81 5.32 -13.63
CA SER A 41 14.85 4.90 -14.64
C SER A 41 13.94 3.85 -14.03
N LYS A 42 12.66 4.20 -13.79
CA LYS A 42 11.68 3.27 -13.25
C LYS A 42 11.57 2.05 -14.15
N PRO A 43 11.41 0.83 -13.60
CA PRO A 43 11.30 -0.35 -14.44
C PRO A 43 10.06 -0.26 -15.31
N LYS A 44 10.19 -0.59 -16.59
CA LYS A 44 9.08 -0.62 -17.53
C LYS A 44 8.47 -2.01 -17.57
N VAL A 45 7.17 -2.11 -17.35
CA VAL A 45 6.43 -3.37 -17.26
C VAL A 45 5.19 -3.37 -18.15
N ILE A 46 4.75 -4.55 -18.56
CA ILE A 46 3.43 -4.73 -19.18
C ILE A 46 2.48 -5.29 -18.12
N VAL A 47 1.39 -4.58 -17.89
CA VAL A 47 0.31 -4.96 -16.97
C VAL A 47 -0.87 -5.44 -17.78
N ARG A 48 -1.21 -6.73 -17.65
CA ARG A 48 -2.44 -7.29 -18.21
C ARG A 48 -3.53 -7.27 -17.16
N HIS A 49 -4.75 -6.92 -17.56
CA HIS A 49 -5.89 -6.83 -16.66
C HIS A 49 -7.17 -7.32 -17.34
N ASP A 50 -8.18 -7.64 -16.54
CA ASP A 50 -9.53 -7.95 -17.02
C ASP A 50 -10.40 -6.68 -17.19
N ASP A 51 -11.67 -6.87 -17.54
CA ASP A 51 -12.63 -5.79 -17.78
C ASP A 51 -12.99 -5.00 -16.50
N ASN A 52 -12.75 -5.57 -15.32
CA ASN A 52 -12.99 -4.91 -14.03
C ASN A 52 -11.73 -4.19 -13.50
N GLY A 53 -10.60 -4.30 -14.21
CA GLY A 53 -9.33 -3.73 -13.79
C GLY A 53 -8.49 -4.64 -12.89
N MET A 54 -8.90 -5.89 -12.68
CA MET A 54 -8.10 -6.85 -11.93
C MET A 54 -6.86 -7.20 -12.74
N ILE A 55 -5.68 -6.94 -12.17
CA ILE A 55 -4.41 -7.31 -12.79
C ILE A 55 -4.31 -8.84 -12.78
N THR A 56 -4.05 -9.42 -13.95
CA THR A 56 -3.95 -10.87 -14.16
C THR A 56 -2.51 -11.32 -14.40
N ALA A 57 -1.66 -10.43 -14.90
CA ALA A 57 -0.24 -10.68 -15.08
C ALA A 57 0.55 -9.37 -15.14
N VAL A 58 1.78 -9.41 -14.61
CA VAL A 58 2.80 -8.37 -14.77
C VAL A 58 4.00 -9.00 -15.46
N THR A 59 4.37 -8.50 -16.63
CA THR A 59 5.55 -8.95 -17.37
C THR A 59 6.68 -7.96 -17.19
N LEU A 60 7.78 -8.45 -16.62
CA LEU A 60 9.03 -7.72 -16.45
C LEU A 60 10.08 -8.26 -17.42
N GLN A 61 10.97 -7.39 -17.88
CA GLN A 61 12.16 -7.68 -18.69
C GLN A 61 11.98 -8.76 -19.79
N VAL A 62 11.88 -8.33 -21.06
CA VAL A 62 11.76 -9.22 -22.22
C VAL A 62 12.87 -8.96 -23.23
N GLU A 63 13.29 -10.01 -23.96
CA GLU A 63 14.37 -9.92 -24.95
C GLU A 63 14.08 -8.93 -26.09
N ILE A 64 12.81 -8.83 -26.51
CA ILE A 64 12.39 -8.00 -27.65
C ILE A 64 12.10 -6.53 -27.27
N GLY A 65 12.25 -6.16 -25.99
CA GLY A 65 11.86 -4.85 -25.46
C GLY A 65 10.36 -4.72 -25.18
N MET A 66 10.00 -3.91 -24.17
CA MET A 66 8.60 -3.79 -23.71
C MET A 66 7.70 -3.02 -24.68
N ASP A 67 8.22 -1.98 -25.32
CA ASP A 67 7.47 -1.19 -26.30
C ASP A 67 7.00 -2.06 -27.48
N VAL A 68 7.91 -2.84 -28.06
CA VAL A 68 7.62 -3.75 -29.18
C VAL A 68 6.62 -4.83 -28.78
N LEU A 69 6.71 -5.36 -27.55
CA LEU A 69 5.75 -6.33 -27.07
C LEU A 69 4.36 -5.71 -26.86
N SER A 70 4.31 -4.48 -26.35
CA SER A 70 3.06 -3.71 -26.18
C SER A 70 2.38 -3.46 -27.53
N GLU A 71 3.12 -3.03 -28.56
CA GLU A 71 2.59 -2.87 -29.91
C GLU A 71 1.99 -4.17 -30.45
N ARG A 72 2.69 -5.30 -30.31
CA ARG A 72 2.17 -6.62 -30.73
C ARG A 72 0.90 -7.02 -29.99
N TYR A 73 0.83 -6.76 -28.68
CA TYR A 73 -0.38 -7.03 -27.90
C TYR A 73 -1.55 -6.17 -28.34
N ALA A 74 -1.31 -4.90 -28.71
CA ALA A 74 -2.33 -4.03 -29.27
C ALA A 74 -2.84 -4.56 -30.62
N GLU A 75 -1.95 -5.00 -31.51
CA GLU A 75 -2.32 -5.64 -32.79
C GLU A 75 -3.15 -6.91 -32.61
N MET A 76 -2.87 -7.68 -31.55
CA MET A 76 -3.61 -8.89 -31.19
C MET A 76 -4.91 -8.64 -30.40
N GLY A 77 -5.19 -7.38 -30.03
CA GLY A 77 -6.36 -7.03 -29.21
C GLY A 77 -6.29 -7.54 -27.77
N ILE A 78 -5.09 -7.74 -27.22
CA ILE A 78 -4.90 -8.18 -25.83
C ILE A 78 -4.95 -6.93 -24.91
N PRO A 79 -5.89 -6.85 -23.95
CA PRO A 79 -5.93 -5.75 -22.99
C PRO A 79 -4.66 -5.68 -22.15
N HIS A 80 -3.98 -4.54 -22.21
CA HIS A 80 -2.75 -4.30 -21.45
C HIS A 80 -2.44 -2.81 -21.32
N ILE A 81 -1.59 -2.48 -20.35
CA ILE A 81 -0.99 -1.16 -20.15
C ILE A 81 0.52 -1.32 -20.13
N LEU A 82 1.21 -0.42 -20.84
CA LEU A 82 2.64 -0.23 -20.69
C LEU A 82 2.86 0.77 -19.56
N TYR A 83 3.49 0.33 -18.46
CA TYR A 83 3.60 1.10 -17.23
C TYR A 83 5.06 1.32 -16.83
N ASP A 84 5.38 2.56 -16.47
CA ASP A 84 6.71 2.97 -15.99
C ASP A 84 6.74 2.97 -14.45
N GLY A 85 6.98 1.79 -13.87
CA GLY A 85 7.07 1.58 -12.44
C GLY A 85 6.97 0.12 -12.03
N GLU A 86 7.26 -0.12 -10.75
CA GLU A 86 6.98 -1.40 -10.13
C GLU A 86 5.49 -1.55 -9.88
N VAL A 87 4.98 -2.78 -10.01
CA VAL A 87 3.58 -3.11 -9.80
C VAL A 87 3.51 -4.34 -8.91
N ASP A 88 2.88 -4.19 -7.75
CA ASP A 88 2.48 -5.31 -6.92
C ASP A 88 1.02 -5.67 -7.23
N ILE A 89 0.81 -6.87 -7.74
CA ILE A 89 -0.52 -7.41 -8.08
C ILE A 89 -1.44 -7.54 -6.85
N ALA A 90 -0.86 -7.69 -5.66
CA ALA A 90 -1.62 -7.79 -4.42
C ALA A 90 -2.25 -6.45 -4.04
N ASP A 91 -1.58 -5.34 -4.39
CA ASP A 91 -1.88 -4.00 -3.87
C ASP A 91 -2.32 -2.99 -4.91
N ALA A 92 -2.31 -3.35 -6.20
CA ALA A 92 -2.71 -2.47 -7.29
C ALA A 92 -3.83 -3.06 -8.15
N TRP A 93 -4.50 -2.18 -8.90
CA TRP A 93 -5.47 -2.51 -9.92
C TRP A 93 -5.44 -1.46 -11.04
N VAL A 94 -6.14 -1.73 -12.13
CA VAL A 94 -6.24 -0.84 -13.28
C VAL A 94 -7.57 -0.09 -13.24
N LYS A 95 -7.50 1.23 -13.17
CA LYS A 95 -8.68 2.10 -13.27
C LYS A 95 -8.45 3.14 -14.35
N ASP A 96 -9.38 3.24 -15.29
CA ASP A 96 -9.35 4.25 -16.37
C ASP A 96 -8.01 4.28 -17.13
N GLY A 97 -7.42 3.10 -17.38
CA GLY A 97 -6.14 2.96 -18.08
C GLY A 97 -4.90 3.27 -17.26
N GLN A 98 -5.03 3.42 -15.94
CA GLN A 98 -3.93 3.70 -15.03
C GLN A 98 -3.81 2.63 -13.94
N VAL A 99 -2.58 2.30 -13.57
CA VAL A 99 -2.31 1.46 -12.40
C VAL A 99 -2.46 2.33 -11.15
N VAL A 100 -3.37 1.95 -10.26
CA VAL A 100 -3.66 2.66 -9.00
C VAL A 100 -3.69 1.68 -7.82
N PRO A 101 -3.49 2.15 -6.58
CA PRO A 101 -3.61 1.29 -5.41
C PRO A 101 -5.03 0.73 -5.26
N LYS A 102 -5.14 -0.49 -4.73
CA LYS A 102 -6.39 -1.05 -4.24
C LYS A 102 -6.95 -0.22 -3.09
N LEU A 103 -8.26 -0.27 -2.94
CA LEU A 103 -8.96 0.45 -1.88
C LEU A 103 -8.74 -0.24 -0.53
N ASP A 104 -8.62 0.55 0.53
CA ASP A 104 -8.50 0.00 1.88
C ASP A 104 -9.89 -0.40 2.42
N VAL A 105 -9.90 -1.42 3.28
CA VAL A 105 -11.08 -1.83 4.05
C VAL A 105 -11.09 -1.03 5.35
N GLU A 106 -12.21 -0.38 5.64
CA GLU A 106 -12.40 0.28 6.92
C GLU A 106 -13.01 -0.70 7.91
N ILE A 107 -12.38 -0.84 9.07
CA ILE A 107 -12.88 -1.68 10.17
C ILE A 107 -12.97 -0.79 11.41
N SER A 108 -14.18 -0.73 11.98
CA SER A 108 -14.50 0.10 13.13
C SER A 108 -15.09 -0.76 14.25
N GLY A 109 -14.84 -0.35 15.50
CA GLY A 109 -15.13 -1.13 16.70
C GLY A 109 -13.88 -1.31 17.56
N GLU A 110 -14.05 -1.89 18.74
CA GLU A 110 -12.95 -2.15 19.67
C GLU A 110 -12.42 -3.57 19.46
N VAL A 111 -11.22 -3.69 18.89
CA VAL A 111 -10.51 -4.98 18.84
C VAL A 111 -9.97 -5.27 20.24
N ARG A 112 -10.54 -6.29 20.87
CA ARG A 112 -10.18 -6.76 22.21
C ARG A 112 -10.00 -8.27 22.22
N SER A 113 -9.39 -8.78 23.28
CA SER A 113 -9.42 -10.22 23.56
C SER A 113 -10.85 -10.67 23.85
N VAL A 114 -11.12 -11.93 23.51
CA VAL A 114 -12.43 -12.57 23.67
C VAL A 114 -12.29 -13.74 24.64
N LYS A 115 -13.28 -13.99 25.49
CA LYS A 115 -13.30 -15.22 26.30
C LYS A 115 -13.66 -16.42 25.43
N ALA A 116 -12.93 -17.50 25.62
CA ALA A 116 -13.19 -18.77 24.97
C ALA A 116 -14.30 -19.55 25.68
N ASP A 117 -15.51 -18.97 25.77
CA ASP A 117 -16.70 -19.55 26.41
C ASP A 117 -17.89 -19.73 25.45
N GLY A 118 -17.72 -19.36 24.18
CA GLY A 118 -18.77 -19.39 23.16
C GLY A 118 -19.86 -18.31 23.32
N GLU A 119 -19.74 -17.43 24.32
CA GLU A 119 -20.74 -16.40 24.63
C GLU A 119 -20.18 -14.97 24.47
N ASP A 120 -18.90 -14.75 24.78
CA ASP A 120 -18.27 -13.45 24.61
C ASP A 120 -18.15 -13.10 23.12
N LEU A 121 -18.87 -12.06 22.71
CA LEU A 121 -18.99 -11.63 21.32
C LEU A 121 -18.10 -10.41 21.04
N LEU A 122 -17.22 -10.55 20.06
CA LEU A 122 -16.58 -9.43 19.37
C LEU A 122 -17.40 -9.06 18.15
N GLU A 123 -17.90 -7.83 18.10
CA GLU A 123 -18.63 -7.28 16.96
C GLU A 123 -17.84 -6.11 16.36
N LEU A 124 -17.55 -6.18 15.07
CA LEU A 124 -16.86 -5.13 14.31
C LEU A 124 -17.69 -4.75 13.08
N ALA A 125 -17.68 -3.47 12.73
CA ALA A 125 -18.31 -2.97 11.51
C ALA A 125 -17.25 -2.78 10.42
N VAL A 126 -17.50 -3.34 9.24
CA VAL A 126 -16.61 -3.40 8.08
C VAL A 126 -17.23 -2.66 6.90
N ALA A 127 -16.44 -1.84 6.22
CA ALA A 127 -16.77 -1.25 4.93
C ALA A 127 -15.72 -1.65 3.88
N PRO A 128 -16.12 -2.24 2.73
CA PRO A 128 -17.49 -2.41 2.24
C PRO A 128 -18.29 -3.47 3.04
N ALA A 129 -19.62 -3.40 2.95
CA ALA A 129 -20.52 -4.22 3.74
C ALA A 129 -20.57 -5.70 3.30
N GLU A 130 -20.20 -5.99 2.05
CA GLU A 130 -20.17 -7.35 1.51
C GLU A 130 -18.73 -7.84 1.41
N PHE A 131 -18.45 -8.97 2.06
CA PHE A 131 -17.12 -9.59 2.10
C PHE A 131 -17.20 -11.05 2.54
N ASP A 132 -16.19 -11.85 2.17
CA ASP A 132 -15.99 -13.17 2.76
C ASP A 132 -15.09 -13.05 3.99
N ALA A 133 -15.49 -13.66 5.10
CA ALA A 133 -14.67 -13.79 6.30
C ALA A 133 -14.11 -15.21 6.39
N THR A 134 -12.81 -15.33 6.68
CA THR A 134 -12.15 -16.62 6.93
C THR A 134 -11.41 -16.56 8.25
N VAL A 135 -11.71 -17.48 9.16
CA VAL A 135 -11.08 -17.59 10.47
C VAL A 135 -10.10 -18.76 10.48
N VAL A 136 -8.89 -18.50 10.94
CA VAL A 136 -7.79 -19.46 11.01
C VAL A 136 -7.29 -19.56 12.46
N LEU A 137 -7.12 -20.79 12.94
CA LEU A 137 -6.47 -21.13 14.21
C LEU A 137 -5.31 -22.09 13.91
N ASP A 138 -4.11 -21.77 14.41
CA ASP A 138 -2.90 -22.60 14.22
C ASP A 138 -2.64 -22.99 12.75
N GLY A 139 -2.95 -22.09 11.82
CA GLY A 139 -2.77 -22.29 10.39
C GLY A 139 -3.84 -23.15 9.70
N ALA A 140 -4.83 -23.65 10.43
CA ALA A 140 -5.99 -24.35 9.89
C ALA A 140 -7.21 -23.43 9.83
N MET A 141 -7.92 -23.43 8.69
CA MET A 141 -9.22 -22.76 8.59
C MET A 141 -10.23 -23.48 9.46
N VAL A 142 -10.83 -22.75 10.40
CA VAL A 142 -11.82 -23.28 11.36
C VAL A 142 -13.23 -22.77 11.07
N HIS A 143 -13.36 -21.62 10.40
CA HIS A 143 -14.63 -21.06 10.01
C HIS A 143 -14.49 -20.22 8.73
N SER A 144 -15.57 -20.16 7.95
CA SER A 144 -15.70 -19.25 6.82
C SER A 144 -17.16 -18.91 6.60
N GLU A 145 -17.43 -17.64 6.31
CA GLU A 145 -18.76 -17.13 6.05
C GLU A 145 -18.72 -16.02 4.99
N HIS A 146 -19.88 -15.81 4.35
CA HIS A 146 -20.12 -14.68 3.46
C HIS A 146 -21.01 -13.68 4.18
N VAL A 147 -20.48 -12.49 4.47
CA VAL A 147 -21.14 -11.41 5.21
C VAL A 147 -21.72 -10.41 4.21
N THR A 148 -22.96 -9.99 4.42
CA THR A 148 -23.68 -9.07 3.51
C THR A 148 -24.12 -7.76 4.15
N ASP A 149 -24.02 -7.63 5.47
CA ASP A 149 -24.53 -6.49 6.24
C ASP A 149 -23.42 -5.63 6.88
N GLY A 150 -22.17 -5.94 6.59
CA GLY A 150 -21.01 -5.23 7.12
C GLY A 150 -20.66 -5.57 8.56
N LYS A 151 -21.29 -6.58 9.17
CA LYS A 151 -21.03 -6.95 10.56
C LYS A 151 -20.18 -8.20 10.64
N LEU A 152 -18.99 -8.06 11.23
CA LEU A 152 -18.13 -9.18 11.56
C LEU A 152 -18.36 -9.56 13.04
N GLU A 153 -18.96 -10.71 13.25
CA GLU A 153 -19.26 -11.28 14.57
C GLU A 153 -18.30 -12.45 14.84
N PHE A 154 -17.66 -12.44 16.02
CA PHE A 154 -16.67 -13.46 16.38
C PHE A 154 -16.82 -13.89 17.85
N SER A 155 -17.04 -15.18 18.05
CA SER A 155 -17.09 -15.88 19.35
C SER A 155 -16.52 -17.28 19.19
N VAL A 156 -15.82 -17.81 20.20
CA VAL A 156 -15.13 -19.11 20.13
C VAL A 156 -15.17 -19.86 21.45
N ASP A 157 -15.07 -21.19 21.38
CA ASP A 157 -15.02 -22.08 22.56
C ASP A 157 -13.60 -22.47 22.98
N HIS A 158 -12.59 -22.18 22.15
CA HIS A 158 -11.22 -22.63 22.36
C HIS A 158 -10.28 -21.43 22.52
N PRO A 159 -9.41 -21.42 23.56
CA PRO A 159 -8.41 -20.37 23.69
C PRO A 159 -7.33 -20.53 22.61
N GLY A 160 -6.77 -19.41 22.17
CA GLY A 160 -5.75 -19.40 21.12
C GLY A 160 -5.65 -18.06 20.39
N SER A 161 -4.71 -17.97 19.45
CA SER A 161 -4.55 -16.80 18.58
C SER A 161 -5.23 -17.07 17.24
N TYR A 162 -6.28 -16.31 16.96
CA TYR A 162 -7.06 -16.42 15.73
C TYR A 162 -6.63 -15.33 14.73
N ALA A 163 -6.50 -15.72 13.47
CA ALA A 163 -6.36 -14.78 12.36
C ALA A 163 -7.66 -14.76 11.56
N ILE A 164 -8.30 -13.59 11.48
CA ILE A 164 -9.50 -13.36 10.69
C ILE A 164 -9.10 -12.60 9.42
N PHE A 165 -9.35 -13.18 8.26
CA PHE A 165 -9.15 -12.55 6.96
C PHE A 165 -10.49 -12.04 6.44
N VAL A 166 -10.57 -10.73 6.24
CA VAL A 166 -11.68 -10.02 5.61
C VAL A 166 -11.32 -9.85 4.14
N VAL A 167 -12.06 -10.55 3.27
CA VAL A 167 -11.85 -10.64 1.83
C VAL A 167 -13.02 -9.96 1.12
N PRO A 168 -12.97 -8.63 0.94
CA PRO A 168 -13.97 -7.90 0.16
C PRO A 168 -13.84 -8.20 -1.33
N ALA A 169 -14.88 -7.87 -2.10
CA ALA A 169 -14.81 -7.87 -3.55
C ALA A 169 -13.72 -6.89 -4.08
N HIS A 170 -13.24 -7.16 -5.30
CA HIS A 170 -12.38 -6.21 -6.02
C HIS A 170 -13.08 -4.83 -6.11
N PRO A 171 -12.38 -3.69 -5.91
CA PRO A 171 -10.92 -3.50 -5.90
C PRO A 171 -10.30 -3.31 -4.50
N TYR A 172 -10.92 -3.86 -3.47
CA TYR A 172 -10.43 -3.69 -2.10
C TYR A 172 -9.28 -4.65 -1.75
N ARG A 173 -8.44 -4.25 -0.80
CA ARG A 173 -7.40 -5.10 -0.21
C ARG A 173 -7.99 -6.11 0.75
N VAL A 174 -7.36 -7.27 0.85
CA VAL A 174 -7.64 -8.22 1.94
C VAL A 174 -7.08 -7.64 3.24
N ARG A 175 -7.87 -7.69 4.31
CA ARG A 175 -7.45 -7.24 5.64
C ARG A 175 -7.35 -8.41 6.60
N ARG A 176 -6.23 -8.51 7.32
CA ARG A 176 -6.05 -9.46 8.42
C ARG A 176 -6.28 -8.76 9.76
N LEU A 177 -7.03 -9.41 10.63
CA LEU A 177 -7.18 -9.08 12.04
C LEU A 177 -6.65 -10.23 12.88
N ASP A 178 -5.89 -9.92 13.93
CA ASP A 178 -5.44 -10.91 14.91
C ASP A 178 -6.26 -10.71 16.19
N VAL A 179 -6.92 -11.77 16.65
CA VAL A 179 -7.79 -11.77 17.84
C VAL A 179 -7.30 -12.85 18.81
N GLU A 180 -7.09 -12.49 20.07
CA GLU A 180 -6.69 -13.43 21.10
C GLU A 180 -7.91 -13.92 21.89
N ALA A 181 -8.10 -15.24 21.94
CA ALA A 181 -9.10 -15.88 22.76
C ALA A 181 -8.45 -16.42 24.04
N ILE A 182 -8.91 -15.94 25.20
CA ILE A 182 -8.37 -16.30 26.52
C ILE A 182 -9.28 -17.30 27.22
N ALA A 183 -8.72 -18.11 28.11
CA ALA A 183 -9.53 -19.00 28.94
C ALA A 183 -10.56 -18.20 29.78
N PRO A 184 -11.73 -18.78 30.09
CA PRO A 184 -12.83 -18.12 30.82
C PRO A 184 -12.45 -17.51 32.17
#